data_AF-A0A7C5ZR47-F1
#
_entry.id   AF-A0A7C5ZR47-F1
#
_cell.length_a   1.000
_cell.length_b   1.000
_cell.length_c   1.000
_cell.angle_alpha   90.00
_cell.angle_beta   90.00
_cell.angle_gamma   90.00
#
_symmetry.space_group_name_H-M   'P 1'
#
loop_
_entity.id
_entity.type
_entity.pdbx_description
1 polymer ?
#
loop_
_entity_poly.entity_id
_entity_poly.type
_entity_poly.pdbx_seq_one_letter_code
_entity_poly.pdbx_strand_id
1 'polypeptide(L)'
;MPASMCYKTSLYRNAFINALLRNSMSAGEWDLPPVPPYKPRCREVKILKSKSRQISVTAIFAALYAVGVVLLAPISFGVYQVRVADALLPLSIIFGMSAAAGLSLGCLIANIYGGLGITDIIGGALANFLACSIAYRIGRNGVIRRFLGCLAESITITVIVGGYLSLIFEVPIEIGLLGVFIGSIVAINVLGFALLEILYRSPIGKNWVKPKTTT
;
A
#
# COMPACT_ATOMS: atom_id res chain seq x y z
N MET A 1 14.25 13.71 7.19
CA MET A 1 14.29 15.16 7.47
C MET A 1 14.24 15.50 8.97
N PRO A 2 15.11 14.96 9.86
CA PRO A 2 15.30 15.57 11.20
C PRO A 2 16.73 16.04 11.51
N ALA A 3 17.75 15.64 10.74
CA ALA A 3 19.15 15.95 11.05
C ALA A 3 19.50 17.44 10.92
N SER A 4 18.91 18.16 9.95
CA SER A 4 19.19 19.58 9.72
C SER A 4 18.62 20.49 10.80
N MET A 5 17.58 20.06 11.52
CA MET A 5 16.93 20.84 12.57
C MET A 5 17.73 20.76 13.88
N CYS A 6 18.27 19.59 14.20
CA CYS A 6 19.10 19.38 15.40
C CYS A 6 20.44 20.13 15.32
N TYR A 7 21.02 20.25 14.12
CA TYR A 7 22.28 20.98 13.92
C TYR A 7 22.14 22.49 14.16
N LYS A 8 21.03 23.08 13.70
CA LYS A 8 20.78 24.52 13.89
C LYS A 8 20.64 24.89 15.37
N THR A 9 19.94 24.09 16.17
CA THR A 9 19.74 24.39 17.61
C THR A 9 21.04 24.35 18.41
N SER A 10 22.00 23.50 18.02
CA SER A 10 23.33 23.42 18.65
C SER A 10 24.19 24.67 18.37
N LEU A 11 24.20 25.13 17.13
CA LEU A 11 24.95 26.32 16.71
C LEU A 11 24.47 27.59 17.42
N TYR A 12 23.16 27.78 17.57
CA TYR A 12 22.61 28.93 18.29
C TYR A 12 22.96 28.92 19.79
N ARG A 13 23.00 27.74 20.43
CA ARG A 13 23.38 27.63 21.85
C ARG A 13 24.84 28.00 22.07
N ASN A 14 25.75 27.57 21.17
CA ASN A 14 27.16 27.92 21.25
C ASN A 14 27.44 29.39 20.94
N ALA A 15 26.69 30.00 20.01
CA ALA A 15 26.78 31.43 19.72
C ALA A 15 26.30 32.29 20.90
N PHE A 16 25.23 31.88 21.58
CA PHE A 16 24.68 32.57 22.75
C PHE A 16 25.58 32.48 23.98
N ILE A 17 26.17 31.30 24.24
CA ILE A 17 27.16 31.12 25.32
C ILE A 17 28.42 31.96 25.06
N ASN A 18 28.91 32.00 23.82
CA ASN A 18 30.07 32.83 23.45
C ASN A 18 29.78 34.33 23.48
N ALA A 19 28.52 34.76 23.31
CA ALA A 19 28.11 36.15 23.48
C ALA A 19 28.02 36.54 24.96
N LEU A 20 27.53 35.64 25.83
CA LEU A 20 27.47 35.85 27.27
C LEU A 20 28.85 35.88 27.94
N LEU A 21 29.77 35.02 27.52
CA LEU A 21 31.16 35.00 28.01
C LEU A 21 31.95 36.27 27.65
N ARG A 22 31.52 37.01 26.62
CA ARG A 22 32.19 38.25 26.19
C ARG A 22 31.82 39.46 27.05
N ASN A 23 30.71 39.40 27.80
CA ASN A 23 30.22 40.49 28.64
C ASN A 23 30.56 40.34 30.14
N SER A 24 31.24 39.28 30.55
CA SER A 24 31.57 39.01 31.98
C SER A 24 33.06 39.18 32.32
N MET A 25 33.81 39.97 31.54
CA MET A 25 35.21 40.31 31.82
C MET A 25 35.35 41.27 33.02
N SER A 26 35.09 40.80 34.25
CA SER A 26 35.51 41.50 35.48
C SER A 26 35.57 40.63 36.75
N ALA A 27 35.51 39.31 36.67
CA ALA A 27 35.60 38.48 37.88
C ALA A 27 36.46 37.23 37.66
N GLY A 28 37.65 37.24 38.26
CA GLY A 28 38.40 36.08 38.73
C GLY A 28 38.62 34.95 37.74
N GLU A 29 39.81 34.91 37.15
CA GLU A 29 40.41 33.83 36.38
C GLU A 29 40.27 32.46 37.10
N TRP A 30 39.20 31.72 36.82
CA TRP A 30 39.15 30.27 37.02
C TRP A 30 39.14 29.64 35.64
N ASP A 31 40.34 29.29 35.15
CA ASP A 31 40.53 28.60 33.88
C ASP A 31 39.88 27.21 33.94
N LEU A 32 38.61 27.15 33.55
CA LEU A 32 37.93 25.89 33.30
C LEU A 32 38.65 25.17 32.16
N PRO A 33 38.99 23.88 32.31
CA PRO A 33 39.59 23.12 31.23
C PRO A 33 38.65 23.14 30.01
N PRO A 34 39.21 23.14 28.78
CA PRO A 34 38.40 23.21 27.57
C PRO A 34 37.37 22.08 27.55
N VAL A 35 36.10 22.45 27.50
CA VAL A 35 35.01 21.48 27.36
C VAL A 35 35.19 20.73 26.05
N PRO A 36 35.31 19.38 26.06
CA PRO A 36 35.43 18.63 24.83
C PRO A 36 34.17 18.82 23.98
N PRO A 37 34.29 18.89 22.64
CA PRO A 37 33.14 19.07 21.77
C PRO A 37 32.10 17.97 22.01
N TYR A 38 30.90 18.37 22.45
CA TYR A 38 29.78 17.47 22.68
C TYR A 38 29.42 16.75 21.37
N LYS A 39 29.74 15.46 21.27
CA LYS A 39 29.32 14.59 20.17
C LYS A 39 27.93 14.05 20.52
N PRO A 40 26.83 14.54 19.91
CA PRO A 40 25.52 13.98 20.18
C PRO A 40 25.56 12.50 19.82
N ARG A 41 25.26 11.64 20.79
CA ARG A 41 25.01 10.23 20.52
C ARG A 41 23.66 10.17 19.80
N CYS A 42 23.68 10.33 18.47
CA CYS A 42 22.54 10.03 17.62
C CYS A 42 22.27 8.54 17.76
N ARG A 43 21.47 8.17 18.76
CA ARG A 43 20.89 6.84 18.83
C ARG A 43 19.99 6.76 17.61
N GLU A 44 20.37 5.96 16.62
CA GLU A 44 19.45 5.60 15.55
C GLU A 44 18.22 4.97 16.18
N VAL A 45 17.17 5.76 16.37
CA VAL A 45 15.86 5.22 16.71
C VAL A 45 15.37 4.53 15.44
N LYS A 46 15.60 3.22 15.36
CA LYS A 46 15.07 2.40 14.28
C LYS A 46 13.55 2.49 14.36
N ILE A 47 12.95 3.36 13.54
CA ILE A 47 11.50 3.55 13.50
C ILE A 47 10.90 2.27 12.89
N LEU A 48 10.66 1.28 13.74
CA LEU A 48 9.90 0.08 13.41
C LEU A 48 8.56 0.53 12.84
N LYS A 49 8.18 -0.04 11.70
CA LYS A 49 6.90 0.22 11.05
C LYS A 49 5.80 -0.17 12.06
N SER A 50 5.00 0.79 12.55
CA SER A 50 4.05 0.50 13.62
C SER A 50 3.03 -0.54 13.15
N LYS A 51 2.81 -1.58 13.95
CA LYS A 51 1.83 -2.64 13.66
C LYS A 51 0.43 -2.03 13.47
N SER A 52 0.08 -1.04 14.28
CA SER A 52 -1.19 -0.32 14.21
C SER A 52 -1.44 0.29 12.83
N ARG A 53 -0.42 0.91 12.21
CA ARG A 53 -0.57 1.52 10.87
C ARG A 53 -0.87 0.47 9.80
N GLN A 54 -0.31 -0.73 9.90
CA GLN A 54 -0.57 -1.80 8.93
C GLN A 54 -2.01 -2.32 9.06
N ILE A 55 -2.47 -2.50 10.29
CA ILE A 55 -3.85 -2.95 10.59
C ILE A 55 -4.86 -1.92 10.09
N SER A 56 -4.62 -0.62 10.32
CA SER A 56 -5.50 0.43 9.80
C SER A 56 -5.58 0.41 8.27
N VAL A 57 -4.47 0.21 7.57
CA VAL A 57 -4.46 0.10 6.11
C VAL A 57 -5.26 -1.11 5.64
N THR A 58 -5.06 -2.27 6.27
CA THR A 58 -5.85 -3.49 5.99
C THR A 58 -7.35 -3.24 6.16
N ALA A 59 -7.76 -2.60 7.27
CA ALA A 59 -9.16 -2.32 7.56
C ALA A 59 -9.80 -1.35 6.53
N ILE A 60 -9.08 -0.30 6.15
CA ILE A 60 -9.56 0.67 5.15
C ILE A 60 -9.77 0.00 3.79
N PHE A 61 -8.81 -0.81 3.33
CA PHE A 61 -8.94 -1.52 2.06
C PHE A 61 -10.05 -2.58 2.10
N ALA A 62 -10.22 -3.28 3.22
CA ALA A 62 -11.32 -4.22 3.39
C ALA A 62 -12.69 -3.53 3.29
N ALA A 63 -12.86 -2.40 3.98
CA ALA A 63 -14.10 -1.64 3.95
C ALA A 63 -14.39 -1.06 2.55
N LEU A 64 -13.37 -0.44 1.91
CA LEU A 64 -13.53 0.12 0.56
C LEU A 64 -13.92 -0.93 -0.47
N TYR A 65 -13.26 -2.10 -0.42
CA TYR A 65 -13.57 -3.19 -1.34
C TYR A 65 -14.97 -3.74 -1.09
N ALA A 66 -15.31 -4.04 0.17
CA ALA A 66 -16.62 -4.60 0.52
C ALA A 66 -17.77 -3.67 0.10
N VAL A 67 -17.67 -2.38 0.44
CA VAL A 67 -18.66 -1.38 0.05
C VAL A 67 -18.71 -1.22 -1.47
N GLY A 68 -17.56 -1.21 -2.15
CA GLY A 68 -17.50 -1.10 -3.60
C GLY A 68 -18.23 -2.23 -4.32
N VAL A 69 -18.06 -3.48 -3.86
CA VAL A 69 -18.76 -4.62 -4.45
C VAL A 69 -20.25 -4.61 -4.12
N VAL A 70 -20.63 -4.29 -2.88
CA VAL A 70 -22.04 -4.29 -2.45
C VAL A 70 -22.84 -3.19 -3.15
N LEU A 71 -22.29 -1.99 -3.28
CA LEU A 71 -22.96 -0.87 -3.98
C LEU A 71 -23.11 -1.15 -5.48
N LEU A 72 -22.16 -1.85 -6.08
CA LEU A 72 -22.18 -2.24 -7.50
C LEU A 72 -22.61 -3.69 -7.70
N ALA A 73 -23.37 -4.25 -6.75
CA ALA A 73 -23.91 -5.61 -6.83
C ALA A 73 -24.54 -5.97 -8.20
N PRO A 74 -25.40 -5.12 -8.84
CA PRO A 74 -26.01 -5.49 -10.11
C PRO A 74 -25.02 -5.64 -11.27
N ILE A 75 -23.84 -5.03 -11.20
CA ILE A 75 -22.78 -5.13 -12.22
C ILE A 75 -21.74 -6.20 -11.83
N SER A 76 -21.67 -6.56 -10.55
CA SER A 76 -20.58 -7.37 -9.98
C SER A 76 -20.84 -8.88 -9.93
N PHE A 77 -22.09 -9.35 -10.14
CA PHE A 77 -22.47 -10.78 -9.95
C PHE A 77 -23.18 -11.44 -11.16
N GLY A 78 -23.00 -10.89 -12.37
CA GLY A 78 -23.57 -11.46 -13.61
C GLY A 78 -22.59 -12.33 -14.41
N VAL A 79 -23.08 -12.99 -15.46
CA VAL A 79 -22.23 -13.73 -16.43
C VAL A 79 -21.22 -12.80 -17.10
N TYR A 80 -21.64 -11.57 -17.42
CA TYR A 80 -20.78 -10.45 -17.81
C TYR A 80 -20.51 -9.54 -16.61
N GLN A 81 -19.80 -10.06 -15.60
CA GLN A 81 -19.47 -9.27 -14.41
C GLN A 81 -18.27 -8.35 -14.64
N VAL A 82 -18.43 -7.09 -14.23
CA VAL A 82 -17.33 -6.13 -14.14
C VAL A 82 -17.19 -5.70 -12.69
N ARG A 83 -16.25 -6.33 -11.98
CA ARG A 83 -16.00 -6.00 -10.58
C ARG A 83 -15.13 -4.74 -10.51
N VAL A 84 -15.76 -3.58 -10.45
CA VAL A 84 -15.07 -2.28 -10.37
C VAL A 84 -14.17 -2.17 -9.14
N ALA A 85 -14.52 -2.87 -8.05
CA ALA A 85 -13.70 -2.95 -6.85
C ALA A 85 -12.29 -3.53 -7.12
N ASP A 86 -12.11 -4.30 -8.20
CA ASP A 86 -10.80 -4.84 -8.59
C ASP A 86 -9.81 -3.75 -9.04
N ALA A 87 -10.28 -2.53 -9.32
CA ALA A 87 -9.40 -1.39 -9.53
C ALA A 87 -8.53 -1.07 -8.29
N LEU A 88 -8.92 -1.53 -7.10
CA LEU A 88 -8.14 -1.36 -5.87
C LEU A 88 -7.02 -2.39 -5.72
N LEU A 89 -7.02 -3.49 -6.48
CA LEU A 89 -6.04 -4.57 -6.36
C LEU A 89 -4.61 -4.15 -6.67
N PRO A 90 -4.34 -3.42 -7.77
CA PRO A 90 -2.99 -2.95 -8.09
C PRO A 90 -2.33 -2.11 -6.99
N LEU A 91 -3.12 -1.46 -6.11
CA LEU A 91 -2.58 -0.68 -5.00
C LEU A 91 -1.81 -1.56 -4.00
N SER A 92 -2.02 -2.87 -4.01
CA SER A 92 -1.21 -3.86 -3.29
C SER A 92 0.28 -3.73 -3.61
N ILE A 93 0.64 -3.27 -4.82
CA ILE A 93 2.03 -3.03 -5.23
C ILE A 93 2.70 -1.94 -4.38
N ILE A 94 1.95 -0.90 -3.99
CA ILE A 94 2.46 0.23 -3.20
C ILE A 94 2.40 -0.07 -1.69
N PHE A 95 1.25 -0.55 -1.20
CA PHE A 95 1.01 -0.75 0.23
C PHE A 95 1.52 -2.10 0.75
N GLY A 96 1.74 -3.05 -0.15
CA GLY A 96 2.23 -4.40 0.13
C GLY A 96 1.18 -5.34 0.67
N MET A 97 1.67 -6.39 1.37
CA MET A 97 0.84 -7.48 1.87
C MET A 97 -0.30 -7.04 2.79
N SER A 98 -0.20 -5.89 3.47
CA SER A 98 -1.28 -5.36 4.30
C SER A 98 -2.53 -5.00 3.47
N ALA A 99 -2.34 -4.44 2.27
CA ALA A 99 -3.44 -4.16 1.35
C ALA A 99 -3.97 -5.44 0.71
N ALA A 100 -3.09 -6.38 0.31
CA ALA A 100 -3.51 -7.69 -0.19
C ALA A 100 -4.43 -8.42 0.80
N ALA A 101 -4.06 -8.46 2.08
CA ALA A 101 -4.89 -9.04 3.12
C ALA A 101 -6.22 -8.28 3.30
N GLY A 102 -6.20 -6.94 3.22
CA GLY A 102 -7.40 -6.12 3.37
C GLY A 102 -8.40 -6.37 2.24
N LEU A 103 -7.94 -6.33 0.99
CA LEU A 103 -8.76 -6.58 -0.19
C LEU A 103 -9.34 -7.99 -0.21
N SER A 104 -8.59 -8.99 0.27
CA SER A 104 -9.05 -10.37 0.36
C SER A 104 -10.15 -10.55 1.42
N LEU A 105 -9.98 -9.91 2.59
CA LEU A 105 -11.01 -9.87 3.63
C LEU A 105 -12.26 -9.12 3.16
N GLY A 106 -12.08 -8.00 2.47
CA GLY A 106 -13.18 -7.26 1.86
C GLY A 106 -13.94 -8.10 0.84
N CYS A 107 -13.23 -8.90 0.03
CA CYS A 107 -13.81 -9.83 -0.93
C CYS A 107 -14.62 -10.93 -0.26
N LEU A 108 -14.08 -11.53 0.80
CA LEU A 108 -14.80 -12.52 1.59
C LEU A 108 -16.13 -11.95 2.14
N ILE A 109 -16.09 -10.75 2.72
CA ILE A 109 -17.28 -10.08 3.27
C ILE A 109 -18.28 -9.74 2.16
N ALA A 110 -17.81 -9.21 1.04
CA ALA A 110 -18.66 -8.87 -0.11
C ALA A 110 -19.34 -10.10 -0.72
N ASN A 111 -18.61 -11.21 -0.86
CA ASN A 111 -19.14 -12.42 -1.48
C ASN A 111 -20.13 -13.14 -0.56
N ILE A 112 -19.99 -13.00 0.77
CA ILE A 112 -21.03 -13.44 1.72
C ILE A 112 -22.35 -12.72 1.43
N TYR A 113 -22.30 -11.41 1.13
CA TYR A 113 -23.49 -10.64 0.75
C TYR A 113 -23.98 -10.97 -0.67
N GLY A 114 -23.06 -11.26 -1.60
CA GLY A 114 -23.36 -11.61 -2.99
C GLY A 114 -24.08 -12.95 -3.17
N GLY A 115 -23.90 -13.90 -2.24
CA GLY A 115 -24.71 -15.11 -2.18
C GLY A 115 -24.47 -16.14 -3.30
N LEU A 116 -23.40 -16.02 -4.09
CA LEU A 116 -23.06 -16.95 -5.19
C LEU A 116 -22.52 -18.33 -4.73
N GLY A 117 -22.57 -18.62 -3.44
CA GLY A 117 -22.16 -19.88 -2.84
C GLY A 117 -20.80 -19.84 -2.13
N ILE A 118 -20.53 -20.89 -1.34
CA ILE A 118 -19.31 -21.00 -0.50
C ILE A 118 -18.04 -21.00 -1.37
N THR A 119 -18.11 -21.59 -2.57
CA THR A 119 -17.01 -21.64 -3.53
C THR A 119 -16.59 -20.24 -3.98
N ASP A 120 -17.53 -19.31 -4.21
CA ASP A 120 -17.21 -17.93 -4.59
C ASP A 120 -16.66 -17.12 -3.41
N ILE A 121 -17.16 -17.37 -2.19
CA ILE A 121 -16.69 -16.69 -0.98
C ILE A 121 -15.21 -17.02 -0.72
N ILE A 122 -14.85 -18.30 -0.70
CA ILE A 122 -13.49 -18.75 -0.41
C ILE A 122 -12.60 -18.60 -1.64
N GLY A 123 -13.08 -19.03 -2.81
CA GLY A 123 -12.37 -18.97 -4.07
C GLY A 123 -12.03 -17.54 -4.48
N GLY A 124 -12.98 -16.61 -4.37
CA GLY A 124 -12.76 -15.20 -4.68
C GLY A 124 -11.77 -14.52 -3.73
N ALA A 125 -11.84 -14.81 -2.43
CA ALA A 125 -10.90 -14.26 -1.45
C ALA A 125 -9.47 -14.77 -1.68
N LEU A 126 -9.31 -16.07 -1.97
CA LEU A 126 -8.02 -16.68 -2.29
C LEU A 126 -7.47 -16.17 -3.63
N ALA A 127 -8.32 -16.02 -4.64
CA ALA A 127 -7.94 -15.47 -5.94
C ALA A 127 -7.39 -14.05 -5.78
N ASN A 128 -8.09 -13.19 -5.04
CA ASN A 128 -7.65 -11.81 -4.78
C ASN A 128 -6.33 -11.77 -4.01
N PHE A 129 -6.17 -12.62 -2.99
CA PHE A 129 -4.94 -12.67 -2.22
C PHE A 129 -3.74 -13.09 -3.07
N LEU A 130 -3.94 -14.11 -3.91
CA LEU A 130 -2.91 -14.62 -4.81
C LEU A 130 -2.55 -13.59 -5.89
N ALA A 131 -3.55 -12.99 -6.52
CA ALA A 131 -3.38 -11.94 -7.52
C ALA A 131 -2.56 -10.77 -6.96
N CYS A 132 -2.97 -10.21 -5.82
CA CYS A 132 -2.25 -9.12 -5.16
C CYS A 132 -0.82 -9.52 -4.75
N SER A 133 -0.63 -10.76 -4.28
CA SER A 133 0.70 -11.25 -3.89
C SER A 133 1.65 -11.35 -5.08
N ILE A 134 1.15 -11.79 -6.23
CA ILE A 134 1.90 -11.89 -7.49
C ILE A 134 2.26 -10.48 -7.99
N ALA A 135 1.27 -9.59 -8.10
CA ALA A 135 1.51 -8.21 -8.51
C ALA A 135 2.50 -7.49 -7.59
N TYR A 136 2.40 -7.67 -6.28
CA TYR A 136 3.33 -7.08 -5.33
C TYR A 136 4.78 -7.52 -5.56
N ARG A 137 5.00 -8.80 -5.93
CA ARG A 137 6.33 -9.31 -6.23
C ARG A 137 6.88 -8.78 -7.55
N ILE A 138 6.03 -8.70 -8.59
CA ILE A 138 6.44 -8.30 -9.94
C ILE A 138 6.61 -6.76 -10.03
N GLY A 139 5.65 -6.00 -9.50
CA GLY A 139 5.46 -4.57 -9.72
C GLY A 139 6.45 -3.62 -9.02
N ARG A 140 7.44 -4.15 -8.31
CA ARG A 140 8.32 -3.35 -7.44
C ARG A 140 9.30 -2.42 -8.14
N ASN A 141 9.62 -2.64 -9.42
CA ASN A 141 10.73 -1.92 -10.09
C ASN A 141 10.33 -1.32 -11.46
N GLY A 142 9.65 -0.17 -11.43
CA GLY A 142 9.37 0.64 -12.63
C GLY A 142 7.96 0.50 -13.21
N VAL A 143 7.59 1.42 -14.10
CA VAL A 143 6.23 1.53 -14.70
C VAL A 143 5.86 0.26 -15.47
N ILE A 144 6.78 -0.27 -16.29
CA ILE A 144 6.54 -1.49 -17.10
C ILE A 144 6.22 -2.68 -16.19
N ARG A 145 6.95 -2.81 -15.07
CA ARG A 145 6.69 -3.89 -14.11
C ARG A 145 5.37 -3.75 -13.38
N ARG A 146 4.94 -2.52 -13.09
CA ARG A 146 3.61 -2.25 -12.50
C ARG A 146 2.51 -2.67 -13.45
N PHE A 147 2.65 -2.35 -14.74
CA PHE A 147 1.71 -2.78 -15.78
C PHE A 147 1.68 -4.31 -15.90
N LEU A 148 2.85 -4.97 -15.95
CA LEU A 148 2.94 -6.44 -15.92
C LEU A 148 2.30 -7.05 -14.66
N GLY A 149 2.40 -6.36 -13.52
CA GLY A 149 1.72 -6.75 -12.28
C GLY A 149 0.19 -6.72 -12.42
N CYS A 150 -0.36 -5.65 -13.00
CA CYS A 150 -1.80 -5.51 -13.25
C CYS A 150 -2.32 -6.57 -14.23
N LEU A 151 -1.54 -6.88 -15.28
CA LEU A 151 -1.86 -7.96 -16.20
C LEU A 151 -1.85 -9.32 -15.50
N ALA A 152 -0.83 -9.59 -14.68
CA ALA A 152 -0.75 -10.84 -13.92
C ALA A 152 -1.92 -10.99 -12.93
N GLU A 153 -2.33 -9.90 -12.27
CA GLU A 153 -3.54 -9.87 -11.43
C GLU A 153 -4.79 -10.25 -12.24
N SER A 154 -4.98 -9.60 -13.40
CA SER A 154 -6.16 -9.82 -14.25
C SER A 154 -6.25 -11.25 -14.74
N ILE A 155 -5.13 -11.83 -15.17
CA ILE A 155 -5.05 -13.22 -15.63
C ILE A 155 -5.35 -14.17 -14.46
N THR A 156 -4.77 -13.93 -13.28
CA THR A 156 -4.97 -14.79 -12.11
C THR A 156 -6.45 -14.81 -11.69
N ILE A 157 -7.10 -13.66 -11.64
CA ILE A 157 -8.52 -13.55 -11.29
C ILE A 157 -9.37 -14.21 -12.37
N THR A 158 -9.10 -13.94 -13.65
CA THR A 158 -9.86 -14.53 -14.76
C THR A 158 -9.80 -16.06 -14.71
N VAL A 159 -8.61 -16.64 -14.56
CA VAL A 159 -8.44 -18.10 -14.56
C VAL A 159 -9.13 -18.75 -13.38
N ILE A 160 -9.00 -18.18 -12.18
CA ILE A 160 -9.60 -18.75 -10.98
C ILE A 160 -11.10 -18.48 -10.94
N VAL A 161 -11.50 -17.20 -10.99
CA VAL A 161 -12.90 -16.76 -10.87
C VAL A 161 -13.71 -17.18 -12.09
N GLY A 162 -13.26 -16.87 -13.31
CA GLY A 162 -13.96 -17.32 -14.52
C GLY A 162 -14.06 -18.84 -14.62
N GLY A 163 -13.03 -19.55 -14.14
CA GLY A 163 -13.01 -21.02 -14.07
C GLY A 163 -14.14 -21.58 -13.20
N TYR A 164 -14.21 -21.23 -11.91
CA TYR A 164 -15.26 -21.77 -11.05
C TYR A 164 -16.65 -21.19 -11.36
N LEU A 165 -16.74 -19.96 -11.85
CA LEU A 165 -18.03 -19.32 -12.14
C LEU A 165 -18.75 -20.03 -13.29
N SER A 166 -17.99 -20.52 -14.28
CA SER A 166 -18.55 -21.36 -15.36
C SER A 166 -19.21 -22.64 -14.84
N LEU A 167 -18.65 -23.24 -13.78
CA LEU A 167 -19.22 -24.43 -13.13
C LEU A 167 -20.48 -24.11 -12.33
N ILE A 168 -20.58 -22.92 -11.74
CA ILE A 168 -21.73 -22.49 -10.92
C ILE A 168 -22.93 -22.12 -11.79
N PHE A 169 -22.70 -21.40 -12.89
CA PHE A 169 -23.76 -20.93 -13.78
C PHE A 169 -24.11 -21.93 -14.89
N GLU A 170 -23.47 -23.11 -14.91
CA GLU A 170 -23.64 -24.15 -15.95
C GLU A 170 -23.47 -23.61 -17.38
N VAL A 171 -22.63 -22.59 -17.54
CA VAL A 171 -22.30 -21.98 -18.84
C VAL A 171 -21.00 -22.53 -19.38
N PRO A 172 -20.81 -22.54 -20.72
CA PRO A 172 -19.53 -22.88 -21.32
C PRO A 172 -18.38 -22.08 -20.70
N ILE A 173 -17.27 -22.77 -20.42
CA ILE A 173 -16.08 -22.21 -19.74
C ILE A 173 -15.55 -20.99 -20.49
N GLU A 174 -15.68 -20.97 -21.81
CA GLU A 174 -15.26 -19.88 -22.68
C GLU A 174 -16.02 -18.59 -22.38
N ILE A 175 -17.34 -18.69 -22.12
CA ILE A 175 -18.18 -17.52 -21.84
C ILE A 175 -17.85 -16.96 -20.45
N GLY A 176 -17.71 -17.83 -19.45
CA GLY A 176 -17.33 -17.42 -18.09
C GLY A 176 -15.95 -16.76 -18.06
N LEU A 177 -14.96 -17.36 -18.73
CA LEU A 177 -13.61 -16.80 -18.84
C LEU A 177 -13.63 -15.46 -19.58
N LEU A 178 -14.26 -15.36 -20.75
CA LEU A 178 -14.27 -14.13 -21.54
C LEU A 178 -15.01 -12.99 -20.84
N GLY A 179 -16.15 -13.29 -20.19
CA GLY A 179 -16.91 -12.31 -19.43
C GLY A 179 -16.08 -11.68 -18.30
N VAL A 180 -15.46 -12.54 -17.48
CA VAL A 180 -14.59 -12.08 -16.39
C VAL A 180 -13.33 -11.41 -16.93
N PHE A 181 -12.71 -11.93 -18.00
CA PHE A 181 -11.50 -11.38 -18.59
C PHE A 181 -11.68 -9.93 -19.04
N ILE A 182 -12.76 -9.66 -19.78
CA ILE A 182 -13.06 -8.32 -20.27
C ILE A 182 -13.29 -7.37 -19.08
N GLY A 183 -14.08 -7.81 -18.08
CA GLY A 183 -14.33 -7.03 -16.88
C GLY A 183 -13.06 -6.73 -16.08
N SER A 184 -12.22 -7.75 -15.86
CA SER A 184 -10.95 -7.61 -15.14
C SER A 184 -9.96 -6.72 -15.90
N ILE A 185 -9.89 -6.79 -17.24
CA ILE A 185 -9.03 -5.88 -18.01
C ILE A 185 -9.46 -4.43 -17.79
N VAL A 186 -10.76 -4.14 -17.90
CA VAL A 186 -11.27 -2.77 -17.73
C VAL A 186 -11.06 -2.29 -16.29
N ALA A 187 -11.41 -3.10 -15.30
CA ALA A 187 -11.28 -2.70 -13.89
C ALA A 187 -9.81 -2.57 -13.45
N ILE A 188 -8.95 -3.52 -13.80
CA ILE A 188 -7.59 -3.61 -13.25
C ILE A 188 -6.58 -2.88 -14.14
N ASN A 189 -6.56 -3.16 -15.44
CA ASN A 189 -5.56 -2.58 -16.34
C ASN A 189 -5.88 -1.14 -16.76
N VAL A 190 -7.16 -0.77 -16.84
CA VAL A 190 -7.52 0.63 -17.17
C VAL A 190 -7.67 1.45 -15.91
N LEU A 191 -8.67 1.14 -15.06
CA LEU A 191 -8.94 1.93 -13.86
C LEU A 191 -7.87 1.75 -12.78
N GLY A 192 -7.51 0.50 -12.47
CA GLY A 192 -6.55 0.19 -11.42
C GLY A 192 -5.14 0.68 -11.72
N PHE A 193 -4.65 0.52 -12.95
CA PHE A 193 -3.35 1.06 -13.37
C PHE A 193 -3.31 2.59 -13.36
N ALA A 194 -4.38 3.25 -13.84
CA ALA A 194 -4.48 4.71 -13.76
C ALA A 194 -4.41 5.19 -12.30
N LEU A 195 -5.19 4.56 -11.41
CA LEU A 195 -5.18 4.87 -9.98
C LEU A 195 -3.80 4.62 -9.34
N LEU A 196 -3.14 3.52 -9.71
CA LEU A 196 -1.80 3.16 -9.26
C LEU A 196 -0.77 4.22 -9.63
N GLU A 197 -0.75 4.67 -10.88
CA GLU A 197 0.21 5.68 -11.36
C GLU A 197 -0.02 7.04 -10.73
N ILE A 198 -1.29 7.46 -10.58
CA ILE A 198 -1.65 8.70 -9.86
C ILE A 198 -1.11 8.64 -8.42
N LEU A 199 -1.36 7.54 -7.72
CA LEU A 199 -0.93 7.38 -6.34
C LEU A 199 0.60 7.25 -6.22
N TYR A 200 1.26 6.60 -7.19
CA TYR A 200 2.73 6.49 -7.21
C TYR A 200 3.41 7.85 -7.39
N ARG A 201 2.83 8.74 -8.19
CA ARG A 201 3.32 10.12 -8.38
C ARG A 201 3.08 11.00 -7.15
N SER A 202 2.01 10.72 -6.40
CA SER A 202 1.66 11.45 -5.18
C SER A 202 2.73 11.32 -4.07
N PRO A 203 2.80 12.28 -3.12
CA PRO A 203 3.70 12.18 -1.98
C PRO A 203 3.41 10.97 -1.08
N ILE A 204 2.17 10.46 -1.08
CA ILE A 204 1.76 9.31 -0.29
C ILE A 204 2.47 8.05 -0.81
N GLY A 205 2.41 7.76 -2.11
CA GLY A 205 3.05 6.58 -2.71
C GLY A 205 4.57 6.57 -2.50
N LYS A 206 5.22 7.73 -2.68
CA LYS A 206 6.68 7.87 -2.46
C LYS A 206 7.11 7.53 -1.03
N ASN A 207 6.28 7.83 -0.03
CA ASN A 207 6.57 7.53 1.38
C ASN A 207 6.44 6.04 1.73
N TRP A 208 5.70 5.27 0.94
CA TRP A 208 5.53 3.82 1.12
C TRP A 208 6.50 2.99 0.29
N VAL A 209 6.88 3.49 -0.89
CA VAL A 209 7.79 2.80 -1.83
C VAL A 209 9.26 3.00 -1.46
N LYS A 210 9.66 4.18 -0.95
CA LYS A 210 11.07 4.40 -0.61
C LYS A 210 11.47 3.52 0.59
N PRO A 211 12.56 2.74 0.49
CA PRO A 211 13.20 2.24 1.69
C PRO A 211 13.56 3.47 2.52
N LYS A 212 13.19 3.48 3.80
CA LYS A 212 13.73 4.47 4.73
C LYS A 212 15.23 4.27 4.70
N THR A 213 15.95 5.12 3.96
CA THR A 213 17.40 5.23 4.06
C THR A 213 17.69 5.63 5.49
N THR A 214 18.04 4.63 6.30
CA THR A 214 18.83 4.81 7.52
C THR A 214 20.15 5.44 7.07
N THR A 215 20.33 6.70 7.42
CA THR A 215 21.57 7.47 7.27
C THR A 215 21.65 8.39 8.47
#